data_AF-A0A5P1V3W7-F1
#
_entry.id   AF-A0A5P1V3W7-F1
#
_cell.length_a   1.000
_cell.length_b   1.000
_cell.length_c   1.000
_cell.angle_alpha   90.00
_cell.angle_beta   90.00
_cell.angle_gamma   90.00
#
_symmetry.space_group_name_H-M   'P 1'
#
loop_
_entity.id
_entity.type
_entity.pdbx_description
1 polymer ?
#
loop_
_entity_poly.entity_id
_entity_poly.type
_entity_poly.pdbx_seq_one_letter_code
_entity_poly.pdbx_strand_id
1 'polypeptide(L)'
;MKIKTLVFGCKELGLEERFKEKENIVFKTLDCAGSLTSVELLKVLEEGFQQVFVLACKKGICKGRIGNLRAEKRIETIKKFLGRWAEDYRIRFDYFSKEKEDALWKEVFKV
;
A
#
# COMPACT_ATOMS: atom_id res chain seq x y z
N MET A 1 11.70 -2.60 -19.01
CA MET A 1 11.71 -1.68 -17.86
C MET A 1 11.31 -2.49 -16.64
N LYS A 2 12.15 -2.62 -15.59
CA LYS A 2 11.77 -3.36 -14.38
C LYS A 2 10.68 -2.59 -13.65
N ILE A 3 9.54 -3.22 -13.37
CA ILE A 3 8.45 -2.62 -12.59
C ILE A 3 8.98 -2.43 -11.16
N LYS A 4 9.01 -1.19 -10.66
CA LYS A 4 9.34 -0.90 -9.27
C LYS A 4 8.06 -0.98 -8.44
N THR A 5 8.06 -1.87 -7.46
CA THR A 5 6.95 -2.04 -6.52
C THR A 5 7.27 -1.35 -5.20
N LEU A 6 6.34 -0.55 -4.70
CA LEU A 6 6.38 0.03 -3.36
C LEU A 6 5.26 -0.56 -2.51
N VAL A 7 5.59 -0.91 -1.27
CA VAL A 7 4.61 -1.38 -0.29
C VAL A 7 4.68 -0.49 0.94
N PHE A 8 3.60 0.18 1.25
CA PHE A 8 3.38 0.83 2.52
C PHE A 8 2.74 -0.16 3.51
N GLY A 9 3.35 -0.35 4.67
CA GLY A 9 2.85 -1.23 5.71
C GLY A 9 2.56 -0.49 7.01
N CYS A 10 1.39 -0.71 7.60
CA CYS A 10 1.14 -0.27 8.99
C CYS A 10 2.07 -1.04 9.95
N LYS A 11 2.78 -0.33 10.83
CA LYS A 11 3.76 -0.93 11.78
C LYS A 11 3.19 -2.05 12.63
N GLU A 12 1.90 -1.95 12.99
CA GLU A 12 1.18 -2.96 13.78
C GLU A 12 1.08 -4.32 13.07
N LEU A 13 1.39 -4.39 11.78
CA LEU A 13 1.42 -5.64 11.02
C LEU A 13 2.77 -6.37 11.13
N GLY A 14 3.85 -5.69 11.54
CA GLY A 14 5.19 -6.30 11.72
C GLY A 14 5.72 -6.99 10.46
N LEU A 15 5.56 -6.35 9.29
CA LEU A 15 5.89 -6.95 7.99
C LEU A 15 7.33 -6.68 7.53
N GLU A 16 8.11 -5.90 8.27
CA GLU A 16 9.46 -5.45 7.89
C GLU A 16 10.37 -6.59 7.43
N GLU A 17 10.48 -7.64 8.25
CA GLU A 17 11.36 -8.78 7.96
C GLU A 17 10.90 -9.57 6.72
N ARG A 18 9.61 -9.49 6.34
CA ARG A 18 9.08 -10.16 5.15
C ARG A 18 9.62 -9.56 3.85
N PHE A 19 10.00 -8.28 3.86
CA PHE A 19 10.43 -7.54 2.67
C PHE A 19 11.94 -7.28 2.61
N LYS A 20 12.69 -7.56 3.68
CA LYS A 20 14.12 -7.25 3.84
C LYS A 20 15.02 -7.75 2.70
N GLU A 21 14.69 -8.91 2.11
CA GLU A 21 15.51 -9.55 1.07
C GLU A 21 14.88 -9.45 -0.34
N LYS A 22 13.87 -8.58 -0.53
CA LYS A 22 13.16 -8.46 -1.82
C LYS A 22 13.74 -7.33 -2.67
N GLU A 23 14.68 -7.67 -3.55
CA GLU A 23 15.45 -6.69 -4.35
C GLU A 23 14.61 -5.75 -5.24
N ASN A 24 13.42 -6.19 -5.71
CA ASN A 24 12.56 -5.37 -6.58
C ASN A 24 11.38 -4.71 -5.85
N ILE A 25 11.37 -4.76 -4.51
CA ILE A 25 10.29 -4.23 -3.69
C ILE A 25 10.85 -3.30 -2.64
N VAL A 26 10.38 -2.06 -2.65
CA VAL A 26 10.66 -1.11 -1.59
C VAL A 26 9.56 -1.23 -0.55
N PHE A 27 9.91 -1.48 0.71
CA PHE A 27 8.95 -1.48 1.82
C PHE A 27 9.14 -0.23 2.67
N LYS A 28 8.04 0.47 2.95
CA LYS A 28 8.01 1.64 3.84
C LYS A 28 7.02 1.39 4.98
N THR A 29 7.53 1.34 6.20
CA THR A 29 6.69 1.29 7.39
C THR A 29 6.03 2.65 7.65
N LEU A 30 4.75 2.62 7.98
CA LEU A 30 3.97 3.75 8.45
C LEU A 30 3.52 3.50 9.88
N ASP A 31 3.42 4.54 10.70
CA ASP A 31 2.80 4.44 12.03
C ASP A 31 1.36 3.91 11.98
N CYS A 32 0.64 4.28 10.93
CA CYS A 32 -0.69 3.80 10.61
C CYS A 32 -0.95 4.05 9.12
N ALA A 33 -1.74 3.22 8.45
CA ALA A 33 -2.16 3.52 7.07
C ALA A 33 -2.83 4.91 6.95
N GLY A 34 -3.48 5.38 8.02
CA GLY A 34 -4.11 6.70 8.09
C GLY A 34 -3.15 7.89 7.96
N SER A 35 -1.86 7.71 8.28
CA SER A 35 -0.85 8.77 8.15
C SER A 35 -0.43 9.01 6.70
N LEU A 36 -0.64 8.05 5.79
CA LEU A 36 -0.28 8.19 4.38
C LEU A 36 -1.07 9.31 3.71
N THR A 37 -0.41 10.41 3.40
CA THR A 37 -1.04 11.56 2.76
C THR A 37 -1.20 11.38 1.25
N SER A 38 -2.07 12.18 0.64
CA SER A 38 -2.21 12.21 -0.83
C SER A 38 -0.92 12.68 -1.50
N VAL A 39 -0.20 13.62 -0.88
CA VAL A 39 1.07 14.16 -1.38
C VAL A 39 2.14 13.08 -1.42
N GLU A 40 2.29 12.30 -0.34
CA GLU A 40 3.24 11.19 -0.31
C GLU A 40 2.91 10.12 -1.36
N LEU A 41 1.62 9.77 -1.54
CA LEU A 41 1.22 8.81 -2.55
C LEU A 41 1.49 9.32 -3.97
N LEU A 42 1.18 10.58 -4.28
CA LEU A 42 1.45 11.13 -5.61
C LEU A 42 2.95 11.25 -5.90
N LYS A 43 3.74 11.64 -4.89
CA LYS A 43 5.19 11.74 -5.01
C LYS A 43 5.85 10.42 -5.39
N VAL A 44 5.41 9.30 -4.83
CA VAL A 44 5.98 7.99 -5.20
C VAL A 44 5.61 7.57 -6.62
N LEU A 45 4.44 7.96 -7.13
CA LEU A 45 4.09 7.73 -8.53
C LEU A 45 5.00 8.55 -9.46
N GLU A 46 5.30 9.79 -9.10
CA GLU A 46 6.26 10.66 -9.79
C GLU A 46 7.69 10.10 -9.77
N GLU A 47 8.11 9.50 -8.65
CA GLU A 47 9.40 8.79 -8.52
C GLU A 47 9.51 7.52 -9.40
N GLY A 48 8.43 7.15 -10.10
CA GLY A 48 8.41 6.06 -11.08
C GLY A 48 7.92 4.71 -10.53
N PHE A 49 7.31 4.68 -9.33
CA PHE A 49 6.66 3.47 -8.83
C PHE A 49 5.34 3.25 -9.57
N GLN A 50 5.30 2.23 -10.44
CA GLN A 50 4.10 1.87 -11.19
C GLN A 50 3.15 0.97 -10.39
N GLN A 51 3.65 0.32 -9.33
CA GLN A 51 2.85 -0.53 -8.48
C GLN A 51 3.03 -0.14 -7.01
N VAL A 52 1.93 0.26 -6.38
CA VAL A 52 1.92 0.73 -4.99
C VAL A 52 0.86 -0.03 -4.21
N PHE A 53 1.28 -0.74 -3.17
CA PHE A 53 0.38 -1.41 -2.24
C PHE A 53 0.36 -0.67 -0.91
N VAL A 54 -0.82 -0.57 -0.30
CA VAL A 54 -1.01 -0.02 1.04
C VAL A 54 -1.69 -1.08 1.89
N LEU A 55 -0.95 -1.63 2.84
CA LEU A 55 -1.39 -2.71 3.72
C LEU A 55 -1.79 -2.13 5.08
N ALA A 56 -3.07 -2.25 5.41
CA ALA A 56 -3.65 -1.74 6.64
C ALA A 56 -4.12 -2.86 7.56
N CYS A 57 -4.17 -2.58 8.87
CA CYS A 57 -4.84 -3.45 9.84
C CYS A 57 -6.31 -3.67 9.48
N LYS A 58 -6.87 -4.85 9.80
CA LYS A 58 -8.26 -5.23 9.56
C LYS A 58 -9.27 -4.18 10.04
N LYS A 59 -10.42 -4.07 9.36
CA LYS A 59 -11.52 -3.18 9.78
C LYS A 59 -11.92 -3.48 11.24
N GLY A 60 -12.13 -2.45 12.03
CA GLY A 60 -12.56 -2.55 13.44
C GLY A 60 -11.44 -2.74 14.47
N ILE A 61 -10.20 -3.05 14.07
CA ILE A 61 -9.07 -3.26 15.01
C ILE A 61 -7.99 -2.16 14.93
N CYS A 62 -8.28 -1.05 14.26
CA CYS A 62 -7.29 0.01 14.07
C CYS A 62 -7.02 0.75 15.38
N LYS A 63 -5.76 0.74 15.86
CA LYS A 63 -5.33 1.56 17.01
C LYS A 63 -5.52 3.07 16.76
N GLY A 64 -5.41 3.50 15.50
CA GLY A 64 -5.73 4.86 15.06
C GLY A 64 -7.23 5.15 14.93
N ARG A 65 -8.09 4.36 15.58
CA ARG A 65 -9.57 4.38 15.52
C ARG A 65 -10.11 4.12 14.12
N ILE A 66 -10.13 5.15 13.27
CA ILE A 66 -10.65 5.08 11.89
C ILE A 66 -9.58 5.39 10.84
N GLY A 67 -8.30 5.29 11.22
CA GLY A 67 -7.16 5.63 10.35
C GLY A 67 -7.13 4.81 9.05
N ASN A 68 -7.33 3.50 9.13
CA ASN A 68 -7.39 2.62 7.96
C ASN A 68 -8.59 2.95 7.04
N LEU A 69 -9.77 3.24 7.60
CA LEU A 69 -10.95 3.65 6.83
C LEU A 69 -10.73 4.97 6.10
N ARG A 70 -10.07 5.94 6.75
CA ARG A 70 -9.69 7.23 6.13
C ARG A 70 -8.70 7.01 4.98
N ALA A 71 -7.73 6.10 5.14
CA ALA A 71 -6.76 5.77 4.11
C ALA A 71 -7.41 5.12 2.88
N GLU A 72 -8.30 4.14 3.09
CA GLU A 72 -9.10 3.52 2.03
C GLU A 72 -9.82 4.61 1.22
N LYS A 73 -10.53 5.52 1.90
CA LYS A 73 -11.27 6.58 1.23
C LYS A 73 -10.38 7.58 0.49
N ARG A 74 -9.23 7.91 1.07
CA ARG A 74 -8.24 8.80 0.45
C ARG A 74 -7.71 8.20 -0.84
N ILE A 75 -7.34 6.92 -0.83
CA ILE A 75 -6.81 6.22 -2.01
C ILE A 75 -7.88 6.10 -3.09
N GLU A 76 -9.13 5.78 -2.74
CA GLU A 76 -10.25 5.82 -3.69
C GLU A 76 -10.41 7.21 -4.33
N THR A 77 -10.31 8.27 -3.53
CA THR A 77 -10.44 9.66 -4.00
C THR A 77 -9.31 10.02 -4.96
N ILE A 78 -8.08 9.62 -4.66
CA ILE A 78 -6.91 9.85 -5.52
C ILE A 78 -7.04 9.08 -6.83
N LYS A 79 -7.47 7.81 -6.80
CA LYS A 79 -7.74 7.03 -8.02
C LYS A 79 -8.79 7.73 -8.91
N LYS A 80 -9.86 8.24 -8.30
CA LYS A 80 -10.89 9.01 -9.03
C LYS A 80 -10.32 10.30 -9.61
N PHE A 81 -9.47 11.00 -8.85
CA PHE A 81 -8.81 12.23 -9.30
C PHE A 81 -7.87 11.98 -10.49
N LEU A 82 -7.10 10.89 -10.47
CA LEU A 82 -6.22 10.49 -11.57
C LEU A 82 -6.99 10.04 -12.82
N GLY A 83 -8.26 9.65 -12.68
CA GLY A 83 -9.12 9.26 -13.80
C GLY A 83 -8.50 8.12 -14.62
N ARG A 84 -8.42 8.33 -15.94
CA ARG A 84 -7.81 7.35 -16.87
C ARG A 84 -6.35 7.02 -16.56
N TRP A 85 -5.58 7.97 -16.01
CA TRP A 85 -4.17 7.73 -15.67
C TRP A 85 -4.03 6.78 -14.48
N ALA A 86 -5.08 6.58 -13.68
CA ALA A 86 -5.07 5.58 -12.62
C ALA A 86 -4.89 4.16 -13.18
N GLU A 87 -5.19 3.90 -14.46
CA GLU A 87 -5.00 2.58 -15.08
C GLU A 87 -3.51 2.28 -15.33
N ASP A 88 -2.70 3.32 -15.54
CA ASP A 88 -1.25 3.21 -15.69
C ASP A 88 -0.56 2.88 -14.36
N TYR A 89 -1.23 3.15 -13.23
CA TYR A 89 -0.72 2.91 -11.88
C TYR A 89 -1.50 1.80 -11.15
N ARG A 90 -0.83 0.72 -10.77
CA ARG A 90 -1.42 -0.32 -9.93
C ARG A 90 -1.38 0.08 -8.45
N ILE A 91 -2.26 1.02 -8.08
CA ILE A 91 -2.46 1.42 -6.68
C ILE A 91 -3.45 0.45 -6.03
N ARG A 92 -3.07 -0.21 -4.95
CA ARG A 92 -3.96 -1.11 -4.18
C ARG A 92 -3.94 -0.81 -2.70
N PHE A 93 -5.10 -0.97 -2.08
CA PHE A 93 -5.28 -0.85 -0.66
C PHE A 93 -5.93 -2.14 -0.18
N ASP A 94 -5.33 -2.78 0.81
CA ASP A 94 -5.82 -4.04 1.35
C ASP A 94 -5.79 -4.06 2.87
N TYR A 95 -6.82 -4.67 3.42
CA TYR A 95 -6.89 -5.03 4.83
C TYR A 95 -6.13 -6.33 5.02
N PHE A 96 -4.96 -6.26 5.63
CA PHE A 96 -4.14 -7.42 5.90
C PHE A 96 -4.86 -8.35 6.88
N SER A 97 -4.92 -9.63 6.51
CA SER A 97 -5.41 -10.71 7.36
C SER A 97 -4.65 -11.99 7.01
N LYS A 98 -4.41 -12.85 8.01
CA LYS A 98 -3.64 -14.09 7.83
C LYS A 98 -4.29 -15.05 6.81
N GLU A 99 -5.61 -15.02 6.71
CA GLU A 99 -6.37 -15.91 5.82
C GLU A 99 -6.18 -15.55 4.33
N LYS A 100 -5.83 -14.30 4.03
CA LYS A 100 -5.60 -13.81 2.65
C LYS A 100 -4.13 -13.61 2.32
N GLU A 101 -3.26 -13.96 3.27
CA GLU A 101 -1.84 -13.66 3.21
C GLU A 101 -1.16 -14.27 1.96
N ASP A 102 -1.40 -15.55 1.69
CA ASP A 102 -0.80 -16.24 0.54
C ASP A 102 -1.24 -15.65 -0.80
N ALA A 103 -2.50 -15.26 -0.91
CA ALA A 103 -3.02 -14.61 -2.12
C ALA A 103 -2.39 -13.23 -2.30
N LEU A 104 -2.33 -12.43 -1.23
CA LEU A 104 -1.71 -11.11 -1.23
C LEU A 104 -0.24 -11.18 -1.66
N TRP A 105 0.52 -12.14 -1.13
CA TRP A 105 1.93 -12.30 -1.48
C TRP A 105 2.15 -12.74 -2.93
N LYS A 106 1.28 -13.60 -3.46
CA LYS A 106 1.31 -13.93 -4.89
C LYS A 106 1.09 -12.69 -5.75
N GLU A 107 0.31 -11.71 -5.29
CA GLU A 107 0.09 -10.48 -6.04
C GLU A 107 1.21 -9.45 -5.88
N VAL A 108 1.74 -9.30 -4.66
CA VAL A 108 2.81 -8.34 -4.35
C VAL A 108 4.16 -8.79 -4.93
N PHE A 109 4.44 -10.09 -4.93
CA PHE A 109 5.72 -10.67 -5.39
C PHE A 109 5.73 -11.10 -6.85
N LYS A 110 4.60 -10.97 -7.56
CA LYS A 110 4.55 -11.18 -9.01
C LYS A 110 5.12 -9.95 -9.71
N VAL A 111 6.44 -9.82 -9.63
CA VAL A 111 7.27 -8.81 -10.32
C VAL A 111 7.92 -9.44 -11.53
#